data_AF-A0A378BCM9-F1
#
_entry.id   AF-A0A378BCM9-F1
#
_cell.length_a   1.000
_cell.length_b   1.000
_cell.length_c   1.000
_cell.angle_alpha   90.00
_cell.angle_beta   90.00
_cell.angle_gamma   90.00
#
_symmetry.space_group_name_H-M   'P 1'
#
loop_
_entity.id
_entity.type
_entity.pdbx_description
1 polymer ?
#
loop_
_entity_poly.entity_id
_entity_poly.type
_entity_poly.pdbx_seq_one_letter_code
_entity_poly.pdbx_strand_id
1 'polypeptide(L)'
;MEKNASLPFGSFNSLALFTGLCLGASPAAGIAAENSVKNSEETLVVEAAPPSLYSPGASADPKFNKPLVDTTRTITVIPEQVIKDQGVTNLTDALKNVPGVGAFYAGENGSSTTGDAIFMRGVDTSNSIYVDGIRDIGSVTRDTFNTQQVEVIKGPAARTMAAARLRLDQYDQQAAAP
;
A
#
# COMPACT_ATOMS: atom_id res chain seq x y z
N MET A 1 57.56 -32.77 2.10
CA MET A 1 56.43 -32.75 1.16
C MET A 1 55.81 -31.37 1.25
N GLU A 2 55.97 -30.57 0.20
CA GLU A 2 55.23 -29.29 0.03
C GLU A 2 53.71 -29.60 -0.01
N LYS A 3 52.77 -28.68 0.24
CA LYS A 3 52.65 -27.33 -0.33
C LYS A 3 51.41 -26.63 0.28
N ASN A 4 51.42 -25.29 0.19
CA ASN A 4 50.31 -24.33 -0.06
C ASN A 4 48.95 -24.36 0.70
N ALA A 5 48.67 -23.27 1.45
CA ALA A 5 47.73 -22.21 1.01
C ALA A 5 47.77 -20.97 1.93
N SER A 6 48.07 -19.82 1.33
CA SER A 6 48.01 -18.43 1.83
C SER A 6 46.56 -17.92 1.89
N LEU A 7 46.17 -16.92 2.71
CA LEU A 7 46.38 -15.48 2.50
C LEU A 7 46.20 -14.69 3.82
N PRO A 8 47.02 -13.66 4.13
CA PRO A 8 46.80 -12.77 5.26
C PRO A 8 46.08 -11.45 4.91
N PHE A 9 45.37 -10.92 5.90
CA PHE A 9 44.82 -9.58 6.02
C PHE A 9 45.78 -8.46 5.63
N GLY A 10 45.25 -7.34 5.10
CA GLY A 10 45.90 -6.03 5.29
C GLY A 10 45.57 -4.90 4.31
N SER A 11 45.02 -3.83 4.89
CA SER A 11 45.27 -2.41 4.59
C SER A 11 44.47 -1.70 3.49
N PHE A 12 43.54 -0.84 3.95
CA PHE A 12 43.02 0.31 3.21
C PHE A 12 43.92 1.52 3.49
N ASN A 13 44.39 2.20 2.45
CA ASN A 13 44.73 3.62 2.51
C ASN A 13 44.89 4.25 1.12
N SER A 14 44.45 5.51 1.05
CA SER A 14 44.88 6.57 0.12
C SER A 14 43.95 6.93 -1.05
N LEU A 15 43.31 8.07 -0.83
CA LEU A 15 42.61 9.01 -1.69
C LEU A 15 43.55 9.72 -2.70
N ALA A 16 43.19 9.87 -3.98
CA ALA A 16 43.64 10.99 -4.85
C ALA A 16 42.86 11.15 -6.18
N LEU A 17 42.27 12.35 -6.33
CA LEU A 17 42.06 13.21 -7.51
C LEU A 17 41.76 12.64 -8.92
N PHE A 18 40.57 12.98 -9.44
CA PHE A 18 40.25 12.94 -10.87
C PHE A 18 40.23 14.38 -11.43
N THR A 19 41.24 14.76 -12.21
CA THR A 19 41.26 16.00 -13.01
C THR A 19 41.68 15.66 -14.43
N GLY A 20 40.91 16.08 -15.43
CA GLY A 20 41.25 15.81 -16.83
C GLY A 20 40.32 16.46 -17.86
N LEU A 21 40.25 17.79 -17.81
CA LEU A 21 39.71 18.68 -18.84
C LEU A 21 40.66 18.71 -20.05
N CYS A 22 40.21 18.30 -21.25
CA CYS A 22 40.88 18.63 -22.51
C CYS A 22 39.86 18.95 -23.61
N LEU A 23 39.95 20.19 -24.10
CA LEU A 23 39.16 20.83 -25.14
C LEU A 23 40.05 20.95 -26.41
N GLY A 24 39.54 20.57 -27.59
CA GLY A 24 39.91 21.18 -28.88
C GLY A 24 40.82 20.43 -29.87
N ALA A 25 40.29 20.23 -31.10
CA ALA A 25 40.89 20.52 -32.43
C ALA A 25 40.72 19.38 -33.48
N SER A 26 39.93 19.66 -34.52
CA SER A 26 39.87 18.92 -35.80
C SER A 26 40.98 19.38 -36.78
N PRO A 27 41.31 18.60 -37.82
CA PRO A 27 40.81 18.93 -39.16
C PRO A 27 40.36 17.71 -40.03
N ALA A 28 39.71 18.04 -41.15
CA ALA A 28 38.88 17.22 -42.03
C ALA A 28 39.58 16.21 -42.96
N ALA A 29 38.90 15.09 -43.30
CA ALA A 29 38.71 14.56 -44.67
C ALA A 29 38.02 13.17 -44.71
N GLY A 30 36.95 13.02 -45.51
CA GLY A 30 36.34 11.76 -46.01
C GLY A 30 35.57 10.94 -44.96
N ILE A 31 34.35 10.44 -45.15
CA ILE A 31 33.66 9.86 -46.31
C ILE A 31 32.15 9.83 -45.99
N ALA A 32 31.33 9.94 -47.02
CA ALA A 32 29.88 9.86 -46.95
C ALA A 32 29.39 8.47 -46.48
N ALA A 33 28.54 8.45 -45.46
CA ALA A 33 27.56 7.40 -45.22
C ALA A 33 26.35 8.05 -44.56
N GLU A 34 25.33 8.29 -45.36
CA GLU A 34 23.98 8.66 -44.93
C GLU A 34 23.47 7.54 -44.02
N ASN A 35 23.38 7.83 -42.71
CA ASN A 35 22.60 7.02 -41.80
C ASN A 35 21.52 7.93 -41.23
N SER A 36 20.48 8.13 -42.05
CA SER A 36 19.21 8.73 -41.66
C SER A 36 18.61 7.86 -40.55
N VAL A 37 18.94 8.19 -39.31
CA VAL A 37 18.28 7.68 -38.10
C VAL A 37 16.82 8.10 -38.23
N LYS A 38 15.99 7.13 -38.63
CA LYS A 38 14.55 7.22 -38.47
C LYS A 38 14.29 7.34 -36.97
N ASN A 39 14.06 8.57 -36.51
CA ASN A 39 13.28 8.80 -35.30
C ASN A 39 11.87 8.30 -35.62
N SER A 40 11.68 6.98 -35.51
CA SER A 40 10.36 6.44 -35.22
C SER A 40 9.98 7.05 -33.89
N GLU A 41 8.92 7.84 -33.89
CA GLU A 41 8.22 8.19 -32.67
C GLU A 41 7.77 6.88 -32.04
N GLU A 42 8.59 6.37 -31.12
CA GLU A 42 8.27 5.28 -30.23
C GLU A 42 7.14 5.81 -29.34
N THR A 43 5.92 5.61 -29.81
CA THR A 43 4.73 5.78 -29.00
C THR A 43 4.88 4.78 -27.86
N LEU A 44 5.33 5.28 -26.71
CA LEU A 44 5.36 4.52 -25.47
C LEU A 44 3.91 4.20 -25.11
N VAL A 45 3.42 3.05 -25.57
CA VAL A 45 2.18 2.47 -25.10
C VAL A 45 2.45 2.00 -23.67
N VAL A 46 2.19 2.88 -22.70
CA VAL A 46 2.15 2.50 -21.29
C VAL A 46 0.91 1.63 -21.13
N GLU A 47 1.09 0.32 -21.28
CA GLU A 47 0.06 -0.65 -20.90
C GLU A 47 -0.09 -0.57 -19.38
N ALA A 48 -1.23 -0.03 -18.94
CA ALA A 48 -1.52 0.07 -17.51
C ALA A 48 -1.60 -1.35 -16.94
N ALA A 49 -0.62 -1.71 -16.11
CA ALA A 49 -0.66 -2.98 -15.40
C ALA A 49 -1.96 -3.06 -14.58
N PRO A 50 -2.67 -4.20 -14.61
CA PRO A 50 -3.89 -4.36 -13.83
C PRO A 50 -3.59 -4.10 -12.34
N PRO A 51 -4.49 -3.43 -11.62
CA PRO A 51 -4.27 -3.15 -10.20
C PRO A 51 -4.05 -4.46 -9.45
N SER A 52 -3.06 -4.48 -8.56
CA SER A 52 -2.77 -5.70 -7.80
C SER A 52 -3.93 -5.99 -6.85
N LEU A 53 -4.32 -7.26 -6.77
CA LEU A 53 -5.41 -7.70 -5.89
C LEU A 53 -5.13 -7.45 -4.40
N TYR A 54 -3.86 -7.24 -4.04
CA TYR A 54 -3.39 -6.99 -2.68
C TYR A 54 -3.20 -5.50 -2.34
N SER A 55 -3.22 -4.61 -3.34
CA SER A 55 -3.04 -3.17 -3.13
C SER A 55 -4.02 -2.36 -4.00
N PRO A 56 -5.30 -2.26 -3.58
CA PRO A 56 -6.27 -1.39 -4.23
C PRO A 56 -5.76 0.05 -4.31
N GLY A 57 -5.91 0.68 -5.48
CA GLY A 57 -5.41 2.05 -5.72
C GLY A 57 -6.37 3.17 -5.28
N ALA A 58 -7.61 2.84 -4.94
CA ALA A 58 -8.67 3.80 -4.61
C ALA A 58 -9.47 3.35 -3.37
N SER A 59 -10.03 4.33 -2.66
CA SER A 59 -11.04 4.08 -1.62
C SER A 59 -12.42 3.92 -2.27
N ALA A 60 -13.28 3.12 -1.66
CA ALA A 60 -14.68 2.97 -2.09
C ALA A 60 -15.59 4.10 -1.59
N ASP A 61 -15.11 4.97 -0.69
CA ASP A 61 -15.88 6.10 -0.17
C ASP A 61 -15.83 7.29 -1.14
N PRO A 62 -16.98 7.83 -1.61
CA PRO A 62 -17.01 9.00 -2.49
C PRO A 62 -16.40 10.27 -1.85
N LYS A 63 -16.18 10.28 -0.52
CA LYS A 63 -15.47 11.36 0.17
C LYS A 63 -13.97 11.40 -0.18
N PHE A 64 -13.41 10.30 -0.69
CA PHE A 64 -12.04 10.22 -1.20
C PHE A 64 -12.07 10.15 -2.73
N ASN A 65 -12.03 11.32 -3.36
CA ASN A 65 -12.11 11.46 -4.82
C ASN A 65 -10.75 11.40 -5.53
N LYS A 66 -9.68 11.01 -4.82
CA LYS A 66 -8.32 10.87 -5.35
C LYS A 66 -7.82 9.45 -5.11
N PRO A 67 -6.89 8.95 -5.95
CA PRO A 67 -6.14 7.74 -5.65
C PRO A 67 -5.53 7.79 -4.25
N LEU A 68 -5.35 6.63 -3.62
CA LEU A 68 -4.80 6.55 -2.26
C LEU A 68 -3.37 7.11 -2.18
N VAL A 69 -2.60 7.00 -3.27
CA VAL A 69 -1.25 7.57 -3.39
C VAL A 69 -1.24 9.10 -3.31
N ASP A 70 -2.32 9.75 -3.74
CA ASP A 70 -2.47 11.21 -3.76
C ASP A 70 -3.26 11.75 -2.56
N THR A 71 -3.68 10.86 -1.66
CA THR A 71 -4.46 11.20 -0.47
C THR A 71 -3.53 11.60 0.67
N THR A 72 -3.74 12.79 1.25
CA THR A 72 -2.88 13.34 2.32
C THR A 72 -3.17 12.72 3.70
N ARG A 73 -3.43 11.40 3.75
CA ARG A 73 -3.77 10.66 4.98
C ARG A 73 -3.19 9.27 4.90
N THR A 74 -2.87 8.70 6.06
CA THR A 74 -2.47 7.30 6.15
C THR A 74 -3.71 6.42 6.08
N ILE A 75 -3.93 5.79 4.93
CA ILE A 75 -5.01 4.84 4.70
C ILE A 75 -4.38 3.48 4.39
N THR A 76 -4.87 2.43 5.03
CA THR A 76 -4.51 1.04 4.73
C THR A 76 -5.77 0.34 4.29
N VAL A 77 -5.76 -0.24 3.08
CA VAL A 77 -6.90 -1.00 2.56
C VAL A 77 -6.53 -2.48 2.58
N ILE A 78 -7.39 -3.27 3.22
CA ILE A 78 -7.30 -4.73 3.21
C ILE A 78 -8.33 -5.21 2.18
N PRO A 79 -7.90 -5.68 1.00
CA PRO A 79 -8.81 -6.15 -0.03
C PRO A 79 -9.40 -7.52 0.30
N GLU A 80 -10.50 -7.84 -0.36
CA GLU A 80 -11.18 -9.14 -0.28
C GLU A 80 -10.23 -10.32 -0.48
N GLN A 81 -9.29 -10.19 -1.41
CA GLN A 81 -8.32 -11.23 -1.71
C GLN A 81 -7.47 -11.59 -0.48
N VAL A 82 -7.05 -10.58 0.31
CA VAL A 82 -6.31 -10.82 1.56
C VAL A 82 -7.20 -11.53 2.58
N ILE A 83 -8.46 -11.11 2.71
CA ILE A 83 -9.42 -11.69 3.64
C ILE A 83 -9.63 -13.17 3.31
N LYS A 84 -9.82 -13.49 2.03
CA LYS A 84 -10.02 -14.86 1.52
C LYS A 84 -8.78 -15.72 1.68
N ASP A 85 -7.61 -15.23 1.27
CA ASP A 85 -6.36 -16.01 1.30
C ASP A 85 -5.91 -16.34 2.72
N GLN A 86 -6.22 -15.45 3.67
CA GLN A 86 -5.92 -15.65 5.09
C GLN A 86 -7.03 -16.42 5.82
N GLY A 87 -8.17 -16.72 5.17
CA GLY A 87 -9.30 -17.40 5.79
C GLY A 87 -9.91 -16.59 6.95
N VAL A 88 -9.87 -15.27 6.86
CA VAL A 88 -10.37 -14.37 7.91
C VAL A 88 -11.89 -14.34 7.88
N THR A 89 -12.52 -14.58 9.03
CA THR A 89 -13.98 -14.63 9.20
C THR A 89 -14.54 -13.51 10.07
N ASN A 90 -13.70 -12.62 10.59
CA ASN A 90 -14.15 -11.51 11.41
C ASN A 90 -13.26 -10.27 11.24
N LEU A 91 -13.82 -9.11 11.58
CA LEU A 91 -13.15 -7.82 11.46
C LEU A 91 -11.87 -7.75 12.32
N THR A 92 -11.91 -8.26 13.55
CA THR A 92 -10.75 -8.22 14.46
C THR A 92 -9.55 -8.96 13.88
N ASP A 93 -9.78 -10.09 13.21
CA ASP A 93 -8.76 -10.86 12.51
C ASP A 93 -8.28 -10.17 11.24
N ALA A 94 -9.18 -9.54 10.46
CA ALA A 94 -8.80 -8.75 9.29
C ALA A 94 -7.84 -7.62 9.67
N LEU A 95 -8.11 -6.95 10.80
CA LEU A 95 -7.32 -5.84 11.31
C LEU A 95 -5.90 -6.23 11.77
N LYS A 96 -5.57 -7.52 11.91
CA LYS A 96 -4.19 -7.98 12.17
C LYS A 96 -3.22 -7.60 11.04
N ASN A 97 -3.71 -7.39 9.83
CA ASN A 97 -2.93 -6.87 8.71
C ASN A 97 -2.51 -5.41 8.90
N VAL A 98 -3.12 -4.69 9.84
CA VAL A 98 -2.82 -3.29 10.12
C VAL A 98 -2.06 -3.17 11.44
N PRO A 99 -0.78 -2.76 11.41
CA PRO A 99 0.01 -2.65 12.63
C PRO A 99 -0.56 -1.55 13.55
N GLY A 100 -0.60 -1.86 14.84
CA GLY A 100 -1.08 -0.95 15.89
C GLY A 100 -2.61 -0.78 15.93
N VAL A 101 -3.35 -1.71 15.32
CA VAL A 101 -4.81 -1.79 15.36
C VAL A 101 -5.22 -3.17 15.87
N GLY A 102 -6.15 -3.21 16.83
CA GLY A 102 -6.65 -4.49 17.36
C GLY A 102 -7.42 -4.35 18.66
N ALA A 103 -8.01 -5.45 19.11
CA ALA A 103 -8.71 -5.53 20.39
C ALA A 103 -7.73 -5.83 21.53
N PHE A 104 -7.22 -4.79 22.19
CA PHE A 104 -6.23 -4.92 23.28
C PHE A 104 -6.85 -4.81 24.68
N TYR A 105 -8.10 -4.37 24.78
CA TYR A 105 -8.78 -4.07 26.03
C TYR A 105 -9.95 -5.02 26.26
N ALA A 106 -9.91 -5.76 27.36
CA ALA A 106 -10.95 -6.73 27.72
C ALA A 106 -12.09 -6.11 28.56
N GLY A 107 -11.96 -4.85 28.98
CA GLY A 107 -12.86 -4.24 29.95
C GLY A 107 -12.25 -4.09 31.34
N GLU A 108 -13.04 -3.53 32.23
CA GLU A 108 -12.72 -3.30 33.65
C GLU A 108 -13.69 -4.11 34.53
N ASN A 109 -13.42 -4.18 35.84
CA ASN A 109 -14.30 -4.86 36.78
C ASN A 109 -15.73 -4.27 36.71
N GLY A 110 -16.70 -5.09 36.28
CA GLY A 110 -18.11 -4.71 36.13
C GLY A 110 -18.52 -4.25 34.73
N SER A 111 -17.57 -4.09 33.80
CA SER A 111 -17.86 -3.75 32.39
C SER A 111 -16.90 -4.49 31.47
N SER A 112 -17.33 -5.63 30.95
CA SER A 112 -16.59 -6.38 29.94
C SER A 112 -16.73 -5.72 28.57
N THR A 113 -15.63 -5.60 27.83
CA THR A 113 -15.72 -5.18 26.43
C THR A 113 -16.00 -6.42 25.59
N THR A 114 -17.09 -6.39 24.83
CA THR A 114 -17.51 -7.53 23.98
C THR A 114 -17.53 -7.10 22.52
N GLY A 115 -17.27 -8.06 21.63
CA GLY A 115 -17.19 -7.81 20.20
C GLY A 115 -15.91 -7.06 19.77
N ASP A 116 -16.04 -6.18 18.78
CA ASP A 116 -14.91 -5.46 18.19
C ASP A 116 -14.50 -4.23 19.04
N ALA A 117 -13.84 -4.50 20.15
CA ALA A 117 -13.21 -3.53 21.05
C ALA A 117 -11.94 -2.92 20.42
N ILE A 118 -12.03 -2.29 19.25
CA ILE A 118 -10.84 -1.94 18.46
C ILE A 118 -10.15 -0.69 19.01
N PHE A 119 -8.85 -0.83 19.29
CA PHE A 119 -7.95 0.28 19.61
C PHE A 119 -7.03 0.57 18.43
N MET A 120 -6.76 1.84 18.20
CA MET A 120 -5.81 2.30 17.20
C MET A 120 -4.98 3.44 17.77
N ARG A 121 -3.64 3.33 17.69
CA ARG A 121 -2.69 4.32 18.25
C ARG A 121 -2.97 4.67 19.73
N GLY A 122 -3.43 3.69 20.52
CA GLY A 122 -3.69 3.86 21.95
C GLY A 122 -5.04 4.50 22.31
N VAL A 123 -5.91 4.78 21.32
CA VAL A 123 -7.25 5.33 21.53
C VAL A 123 -8.29 4.27 21.19
N ASP A 124 -9.38 4.22 21.96
CA ASP A 124 -10.53 3.39 21.65
C ASP A 124 -11.25 3.91 20.41
N THR A 125 -11.42 3.03 19.43
CA THR A 125 -12.07 3.30 18.15
C THR A 125 -13.29 2.41 17.89
N SER A 126 -13.73 1.65 18.89
CA SER A 126 -14.97 0.84 18.84
C SER A 126 -16.18 1.67 18.40
N ASN A 127 -16.27 2.92 18.89
CA ASN A 127 -17.32 3.86 18.53
C ASN A 127 -17.18 4.51 17.16
N SER A 128 -16.13 4.18 16.40
CA SER A 128 -15.84 4.78 15.11
C SER A 128 -15.67 3.72 14.02
N ILE A 129 -16.37 2.59 14.15
CA ILE A 129 -16.50 1.59 13.09
C ILE A 129 -17.65 2.00 12.16
N TYR A 130 -17.45 1.82 10.86
CA TYR A 130 -18.42 2.21 9.85
C TYR A 130 -18.68 1.07 8.85
N VAL A 131 -19.92 0.98 8.38
CA VAL A 131 -20.30 0.12 7.27
C VAL A 131 -20.80 1.04 6.17
N ASP A 132 -20.14 1.01 5.02
CA ASP A 132 -20.53 1.74 3.81
C ASP A 132 -20.77 3.26 3.94
N GLY A 133 -20.22 3.94 4.94
CA GLY A 133 -20.49 5.38 5.10
C GLY A 133 -21.28 5.72 6.36
N ILE A 134 -21.80 4.70 7.04
CA ILE A 134 -22.72 4.85 8.15
C ILE A 134 -22.10 4.24 9.39
N ARG A 135 -22.25 4.93 10.53
CA ARG A 135 -21.70 4.49 11.80
C ARG A 135 -22.42 3.23 12.25
N ASP A 136 -21.66 2.20 12.58
CA ASP A 136 -22.19 1.02 13.24
C ASP A 136 -21.96 1.14 14.76
N ILE A 137 -23.04 0.99 15.52
CA ILE A 137 -23.08 1.27 16.96
C ILE A 137 -23.07 0.01 17.82
N GLY A 138 -23.02 -1.17 17.21
CA GLY A 138 -23.06 -2.44 17.93
C GLY A 138 -21.73 -2.83 18.58
N SER A 139 -21.77 -3.22 19.85
CA SER A 139 -20.67 -3.94 20.51
C SER A 139 -20.78 -5.45 20.21
N VAL A 140 -20.64 -5.81 18.94
CA VAL A 140 -20.69 -7.18 18.44
C VAL A 140 -19.46 -7.47 17.60
N THR A 141 -19.11 -8.75 17.44
CA THR A 141 -18.10 -9.17 16.48
C THR A 141 -18.71 -9.13 15.09
N ARG A 142 -18.06 -8.45 14.15
CA ARG A 142 -18.49 -8.37 12.76
C ARG A 142 -17.83 -9.45 11.92
N ASP A 143 -18.63 -10.11 11.10
CA ASP A 143 -18.17 -11.09 10.12
C ASP A 143 -17.73 -10.37 8.82
N THR A 144 -16.79 -10.96 8.10
CA THR A 144 -16.24 -10.50 6.82
C THR A 144 -16.89 -11.14 5.59
N PHE A 145 -17.88 -12.03 5.75
CA PHE A 145 -18.51 -12.74 4.62
C PHE A 145 -19.13 -11.84 3.54
N ASN A 146 -19.60 -10.64 3.92
CA ASN A 146 -20.18 -9.64 3.02
C ASN A 146 -19.32 -8.37 3.04
N THR A 147 -17.99 -8.54 3.00
CA THR A 147 -17.04 -7.43 3.02
C THR A 147 -16.06 -7.51 1.87
N GLN A 148 -16.16 -6.57 0.93
CA GLN A 148 -15.25 -6.45 -0.21
C GLN A 148 -13.87 -5.88 0.20
N GLN A 149 -13.85 -4.92 1.11
CA GLN A 149 -12.59 -4.37 1.63
C GLN A 149 -12.77 -3.77 3.01
N VAL A 150 -11.71 -3.82 3.82
CA VAL A 150 -11.61 -3.12 5.10
C VAL A 150 -10.67 -1.94 4.95
N GLU A 151 -11.18 -0.72 5.11
CA GLU A 151 -10.36 0.49 5.06
C GLU A 151 -10.06 1.03 6.46
N VAL A 152 -8.78 1.16 6.79
CA VAL A 152 -8.30 1.69 8.07
C VAL A 152 -7.62 3.03 7.85
N ILE A 153 -8.26 4.09 8.35
CA ILE A 153 -7.76 5.46 8.26
C ILE A 153 -7.10 5.82 9.60
N LYS A 154 -5.77 5.96 9.59
CA LYS A 154 -5.00 6.25 10.80
C LYS A 154 -4.85 7.76 11.01
N GLY A 155 -5.55 8.31 11.99
CA GLY A 155 -5.44 9.70 12.42
C GLY A 155 -6.78 10.33 12.79
N PRO A 156 -6.78 11.57 13.33
CA PRO A 156 -8.01 12.27 13.66
C PRO A 156 -8.79 12.58 12.38
N ALA A 157 -9.93 11.92 12.20
CA ALA A 157 -10.73 12.08 10.99
C ALA A 157 -12.14 12.56 11.33
N ALA A 158 -12.24 13.74 11.97
CA ALA A 158 -13.53 14.36 12.30
C ALA A 158 -14.42 14.60 11.07
N ARG A 159 -13.84 14.72 9.86
CA ARG A 159 -14.58 14.89 8.59
C ARG A 159 -14.75 13.60 7.77
N THR A 160 -13.98 12.56 8.05
CA THR A 160 -13.99 11.33 7.23
C THR A 160 -13.72 10.14 8.13
N MET A 161 -14.75 9.76 8.87
CA MET A 161 -14.99 8.41 9.42
C MET A 161 -13.76 7.53 9.63
N ALA A 162 -13.27 7.43 10.86
CA ALA A 162 -12.08 6.64 11.20
C ALA A 162 -12.40 5.43 12.07
N ALA A 163 -12.17 4.21 11.60
CA ALA A 163 -11.54 3.10 12.36
C ALA A 163 -11.40 1.89 11.45
N ALA A 164 -12.52 1.51 10.81
CA ALA A 164 -12.62 0.44 9.85
C ALA A 164 -13.91 0.67 9.06
N ARG A 165 -13.85 0.59 7.73
CA ARG A 165 -15.02 0.62 6.85
C ARG A 165 -15.21 -0.75 6.21
N LEU A 166 -16.40 -1.36 6.37
CA LEU A 166 -16.82 -2.57 5.65
C LEU A 166 -17.70 -2.18 4.46
N ARG A 167 -17.56 -2.86 3.32
CA ARG A 167 -18.39 -2.67 2.13
C ARG A 167 -19.08 -3.97 1.71
N LEU A 168 -20.40 -3.93 1.52
CA LEU A 168 -21.20 -5.09 1.10
C LEU A 168 -21.09 -5.35 -0.43
N ASP A 169 -21.31 -6.59 -0.86
CA ASP A 169 -21.21 -7.11 -2.26
C ASP A 169 -22.25 -6.54 -3.26
N GLN A 170 -22.80 -5.35 -3.01
CA GLN A 170 -23.93 -4.88 -3.79
C GLN A 170 -23.49 -4.26 -5.13
N TYR A 171 -23.71 -5.03 -6.21
CA TYR A 171 -23.90 -4.61 -7.60
C TYR A 171 -22.67 -4.30 -8.49
N ASP A 172 -21.71 -5.22 -8.62
CA ASP A 172 -20.76 -5.22 -9.76
C ASP A 172 -21.39 -5.62 -11.11
N GLN A 173 -22.71 -5.82 -11.17
CA GLN A 173 -23.45 -6.07 -12.42
C GLN A 173 -23.61 -4.82 -13.31
N GLN A 174 -23.28 -3.61 -12.84
CA GLN A 174 -23.56 -2.38 -13.59
C GLN A 174 -22.41 -1.90 -14.49
N ALA A 175 -21.20 -2.46 -14.37
CA ALA A 175 -20.03 -2.06 -15.16
C ALA A 175 -19.77 -2.98 -16.38
N ALA A 176 -20.57 -4.03 -16.56
CA ALA A 176 -20.50 -4.96 -17.69
C ALA A 176 -21.79 -4.88 -18.52
N ALA A 177 -22.06 -3.72 -19.13
CA ALA A 177 -22.98 -3.61 -20.24
C ALA A 177 -22.22 -2.99 -21.43
N PRO A 178 -22.41 -3.53 -22.66
CA PRO A 178 -21.64 -3.17 -23.84
C PRO A 178 -21.85 -1.73 -24.32
#